data_AF-A0A017TCJ9-F1
#
_entry.id   AF-A0A017TCJ9-F1
#
_cell.length_a   1.000
_cell.length_b   1.000
_cell.length_c   1.000
_cell.angle_alpha   90.00
_cell.angle_beta   90.00
_cell.angle_gamma   90.00
#
_symmetry.space_group_name_H-M   'P 1'
#
loop_
_entity.id
_entity.type
_entity.pdbx_description
1 polymer ?
#
loop_
_entity_poly.entity_id
_entity_poly.type
_entity_poly.pdbx_seq_one_letter_code
_entity_poly.pdbx_strand_id
1 'polypeptide(L)'
;MALTDDDVDTPAPAVAVDSAGNVFVAGTFRGELRGDGELLMTSLGERDAYVLKLGPTGGLLWTARLGGPGDQRIYGVAVDAAEGVFITGEYKGELAFGSEVLSSPETTNMFVARLDASGAPLCAREHGDADGDQFGIDVAAVGNGAVVVGMYFGTIELGGTTYGNAGDRDTFIARFDAQCEVVWSHAYGSTGADFGWSVAATAGGRVALGMDSPGTLDLGGGELPGDDTDDDALLASLGPSGEYLWGKRLGDGDSQWAPRVSFDLAGNVLAAGSLWGQMDLGVDVLTSAGGPDVYVLKIDGAGTPLWGRRYGDGLEQHAFKTAVDASGAVLVTGGMQGTVDFGGGSRASAGNMDLFVLKLDGDGQHLWSLHAGDAAEQVGTGLAVAGSGAAVVSGYFSGTMDLGKQLVSTSGVDGFVARLAP
;
A
#
# COMPACT_ATOMS: atom_id res chain seq x y z
N MET A 1 5.29 11.04 15.11
CA MET A 1 4.00 11.27 15.79
C MET A 1 3.37 9.92 16.02
N ALA A 2 3.01 9.61 17.26
CA ALA A 2 2.15 8.48 17.57
C ALA A 2 0.69 8.88 17.34
N LEU A 3 -0.11 7.97 16.80
CA LEU A 3 -1.53 8.14 16.52
C LEU A 3 -2.29 7.07 17.30
N THR A 4 -3.21 7.50 18.14
CA THR A 4 -3.99 6.60 18.99
C THR A 4 -5.47 6.89 18.81
N ASP A 5 -6.29 5.89 19.08
CA ASP A 5 -7.74 6.01 19.13
C ASP A 5 -8.31 5.35 20.39
N ASP A 6 -9.63 5.23 20.49
CA ASP A 6 -10.29 4.65 21.67
C ASP A 6 -10.36 3.11 21.62
N ASP A 7 -9.81 2.47 20.57
CA ASP A 7 -9.70 1.02 20.47
C ASP A 7 -8.28 0.54 20.81
N VAL A 8 -8.11 -0.78 20.89
CA VAL A 8 -6.81 -1.38 21.17
C VAL A 8 -5.96 -1.62 19.92
N ASP A 9 -6.51 -1.37 18.73
CA ASP A 9 -5.92 -1.71 17.43
C ASP A 9 -5.94 -0.56 16.41
N THR A 10 -5.51 0.64 16.80
CA THR A 10 -5.50 1.80 15.88
C THR A 10 -4.86 1.42 14.53
N PRO A 11 -5.63 1.41 13.41
CA PRO A 11 -5.12 0.90 12.15
C PRO A 11 -3.93 1.73 11.62
N ALA A 12 -2.95 1.05 11.04
CA ALA A 12 -1.79 1.72 10.47
C ALA A 12 -2.18 2.69 9.33
N PRO A 13 -1.71 3.94 9.35
CA PRO A 13 -2.06 4.88 8.30
C PRO A 13 -1.23 4.68 7.03
N ALA A 14 -1.81 5.03 5.90
CA ALA A 14 -1.10 5.24 4.65
C ALA A 14 -0.47 6.64 4.61
N VAL A 15 0.63 6.80 3.88
CA VAL A 15 1.33 8.08 3.74
C VAL A 15 1.68 8.41 2.29
N ALA A 16 1.62 9.69 1.97
CA ALA A 16 2.13 10.26 0.72
C ALA A 16 2.82 11.61 1.00
N VAL A 17 3.67 12.06 0.09
CA VAL A 17 4.46 13.29 0.26
C VAL A 17 4.31 14.17 -0.97
N ASP A 18 4.06 15.46 -0.76
CA ASP A 18 3.93 16.44 -1.83
C ASP A 18 5.27 17.07 -2.22
N SER A 19 5.28 17.89 -3.28
CA SER A 19 6.51 18.48 -3.82
C SER A 19 7.18 19.46 -2.86
N ALA A 20 6.42 20.04 -1.94
CA ALA A 20 6.93 20.90 -0.86
C ALA A 20 7.45 20.09 0.34
N GLY A 21 7.32 18.76 0.31
CA GLY A 21 7.71 17.87 1.38
C GLY A 21 6.74 17.87 2.55
N ASN A 22 5.48 18.28 2.36
CA ASN A 22 4.42 18.03 3.33
C ASN A 22 4.03 16.55 3.28
N VAL A 23 3.63 16.00 4.42
CA VAL A 23 3.20 14.61 4.56
C VAL A 23 1.68 14.58 4.66
N PHE A 24 1.05 13.79 3.80
CA PHE A 24 -0.34 13.38 3.95
C PHE A 24 -0.37 12.05 4.67
N VAL A 25 -1.20 11.98 5.72
CA VAL A 25 -1.41 10.76 6.52
C VAL A 25 -2.89 10.45 6.44
N ALA A 26 -3.26 9.29 5.93
CA ALA A 26 -4.64 8.89 5.80
C ALA A 26 -4.88 7.55 6.49
N GLY A 27 -5.99 7.40 7.19
CA GLY A 27 -6.28 6.18 7.93
C GLY A 27 -7.67 6.19 8.53
N THR A 28 -7.86 5.33 9.52
CA THR A 28 -9.14 5.04 10.16
C THR A 28 -8.99 5.17 11.66
N PHE A 29 -10.05 5.55 12.36
CA PHE A 29 -10.06 5.64 13.82
C PHE A 29 -11.45 5.42 14.41
N ARG A 30 -11.49 5.01 15.68
CA ARG A 30 -12.69 4.90 16.51
C ARG A 30 -12.65 5.88 17.67
N GLY A 31 -13.79 6.49 17.98
CA GLY A 31 -13.87 7.42 19.12
C GLY A 31 -12.99 8.65 18.90
N GLU A 32 -12.02 8.92 19.76
CA GLU A 32 -11.12 10.08 19.67
C GLU A 32 -9.77 9.77 18.99
N LEU A 33 -9.50 10.32 17.81
CA LEU A 33 -8.16 10.30 17.22
C LEU A 33 -7.26 11.32 17.93
N ARG A 34 -6.11 10.87 18.42
CA ARG A 34 -5.11 11.70 19.08
C ARG A 34 -3.75 11.59 18.40
N GLY A 35 -3.04 12.72 18.30
CA GLY A 35 -1.68 12.81 17.76
C GLY A 35 -0.71 13.25 18.84
N ASP A 36 0.24 12.39 19.21
CA ASP A 36 1.14 12.59 20.36
C ASP A 36 0.36 12.97 21.65
N GLY A 37 -0.82 12.38 21.84
CA GLY A 37 -1.73 12.59 22.99
C GLY A 37 -2.73 13.75 22.85
N GLU A 38 -2.53 14.65 21.89
CA GLU A 38 -3.43 15.79 21.64
C GLU A 38 -4.64 15.36 20.80
N LEU A 39 -5.84 15.76 21.21
CA LEU A 39 -7.08 15.45 20.47
C LEU A 39 -7.07 16.13 19.10
N LEU A 40 -7.19 15.34 18.03
CA LEU A 40 -7.29 15.82 16.65
C LEU A 40 -8.75 15.89 16.20
N MET A 41 -9.53 14.84 16.47
CA MET A 41 -10.94 14.75 16.06
C MET A 41 -11.66 13.60 16.78
N THR A 42 -12.98 13.57 16.68
CA THR A 42 -13.85 12.52 17.23
C THR A 42 -14.67 11.89 16.11
N SER A 43 -14.86 10.58 16.11
CA SER A 43 -15.67 9.85 15.14
C SER A 43 -17.16 10.18 15.29
N LEU A 44 -17.91 10.16 14.19
CA LEU A 44 -19.37 10.27 14.17
C LEU A 44 -20.07 8.90 14.08
N GLY A 45 -19.33 7.86 13.72
CA GLY A 45 -19.82 6.50 13.53
C GLY A 45 -19.15 5.48 14.44
N GLU A 46 -19.17 4.22 14.00
CA GLU A 46 -18.37 3.15 14.61
C GLU A 46 -16.88 3.39 14.37
N ARG A 47 -16.52 3.73 13.12
CA ARG A 47 -15.20 4.19 12.69
C ARG A 47 -15.37 5.24 11.63
N ASP A 48 -14.59 6.30 11.74
CA ASP A 48 -14.46 7.32 10.69
C ASP A 48 -13.08 7.20 10.06
N ALA A 49 -12.96 7.66 8.82
CA ALA A 49 -11.68 7.85 8.16
C ALA A 49 -11.17 9.28 8.38
N TYR A 50 -9.86 9.48 8.21
CA TYR A 50 -9.23 10.79 8.34
C TYR A 50 -8.13 11.01 7.30
N VAL A 51 -7.84 12.28 7.05
CA VAL A 51 -6.63 12.76 6.36
C VAL A 51 -6.02 13.89 7.18
N LEU A 52 -4.75 13.79 7.50
CA LEU A 52 -3.94 14.85 8.10
C LEU A 52 -2.96 15.36 7.05
N LYS A 53 -2.70 16.66 7.03
CA LYS A 53 -1.54 17.22 6.33
C LYS A 53 -0.57 17.79 7.35
N LEU A 54 0.66 17.28 7.35
CA LEU A 54 1.77 17.71 8.19
C LEU A 54 2.78 18.48 7.35
N GLY A 55 3.32 19.57 7.87
CA GLY A 55 4.41 20.30 7.25
C GLY A 55 5.72 19.49 7.26
N PRO A 56 6.78 19.96 6.57
CA PRO A 56 8.02 19.21 6.42
C PRO A 56 8.77 18.97 7.74
N THR A 57 8.45 19.75 8.77
CA THR A 57 9.00 19.63 10.13
C THR A 57 8.06 18.87 11.08
N GLY A 58 6.96 18.29 10.58
CA GLY A 58 5.99 17.51 11.35
C GLY A 58 4.86 18.32 11.99
N GLY A 59 4.82 19.64 11.82
CA GLY A 59 3.73 20.47 12.35
C GLY A 59 2.42 20.26 11.59
N LEU A 60 1.31 20.09 12.30
CA LEU A 60 -0.01 19.90 11.68
C LEU A 60 -0.46 21.16 10.93
N LEU A 61 -0.80 21.01 9.64
CA LEU A 61 -1.31 22.08 8.78
C LEU A 61 -2.83 22.09 8.73
N TRP A 62 -3.44 20.91 8.51
CA TRP A 62 -4.89 20.73 8.54
C TRP A 62 -5.28 19.28 8.79
N THR A 63 -6.55 19.09 9.15
CA THR A 63 -7.20 17.80 9.33
C THR A 63 -8.52 17.75 8.57
N ALA A 64 -8.82 16.62 7.93
CA ALA A 64 -10.11 16.32 7.35
C ALA A 64 -10.62 14.99 7.92
N ARG A 65 -11.85 14.99 8.42
CA ARG A 65 -12.56 13.76 8.81
C ARG A 65 -13.50 13.38 7.69
N LEU A 66 -13.51 12.12 7.32
CA LEU A 66 -14.37 11.53 6.31
C LEU A 66 -15.18 10.43 6.99
N GLY A 67 -16.47 10.67 7.20
CA GLY A 67 -17.26 9.72 7.96
C GLY A 67 -18.70 10.15 8.12
N GLY A 68 -19.46 9.27 8.74
CA GLY A 68 -20.89 9.39 8.99
C GLY A 68 -21.34 8.22 9.87
N PRO A 69 -22.66 8.01 10.02
CA PRO A 69 -23.15 6.79 10.64
C PRO A 69 -22.58 5.55 9.92
N GLY A 70 -21.95 4.64 10.67
CA GLY A 70 -21.42 3.38 10.16
C GLY A 70 -19.90 3.27 10.30
N ASP A 71 -19.28 2.59 9.33
CA ASP A 71 -17.88 2.18 9.36
C ASP A 71 -17.20 2.64 8.06
N GLN A 72 -16.20 3.50 8.17
CA GLN A 72 -15.44 4.03 7.05
C GLN A 72 -13.95 3.72 7.24
N ARG A 73 -13.30 3.15 6.22
CA ARG A 73 -11.87 2.87 6.24
C ARG A 73 -11.15 3.43 5.04
N ILE A 74 -9.92 3.92 5.24
CA ILE A 74 -8.99 4.27 4.16
C ILE A 74 -7.81 3.31 4.18
N TYR A 75 -7.42 2.83 3.00
CA TYR A 75 -6.25 1.97 2.81
C TYR A 75 -5.16 2.63 1.95
N GLY A 76 -5.54 3.50 1.00
CA GLY A 76 -4.61 4.14 0.07
C GLY A 76 -4.72 5.66 0.05
N VAL A 77 -3.57 6.32 -0.12
CA VAL A 77 -3.48 7.78 -0.37
C VAL A 77 -2.37 8.08 -1.38
N ALA A 78 -2.64 8.99 -2.33
CA ALA A 78 -1.66 9.45 -3.31
C ALA A 78 -1.79 10.95 -3.57
N VAL A 79 -0.66 11.65 -3.63
CA VAL A 79 -0.62 13.08 -4.01
C VAL A 79 -0.72 13.22 -5.52
N ASP A 80 -1.62 14.09 -5.97
CA ASP A 80 -1.80 14.41 -7.39
C ASP A 80 -0.95 15.59 -7.86
N ALA A 81 -0.97 15.87 -9.18
CA ALA A 81 -0.20 16.96 -9.78
C ALA A 81 -0.69 18.37 -9.39
N ALA A 82 -1.83 18.48 -8.69
CA ALA A 82 -2.34 19.73 -8.13
C ALA A 82 -2.01 19.86 -6.63
N GLU A 83 -1.16 18.98 -6.09
CA GLU A 83 -0.76 18.90 -4.67
C GLU A 83 -1.95 18.60 -3.73
N GLY A 84 -3.05 18.11 -4.28
CA GLY A 84 -4.15 17.49 -3.55
C GLY A 84 -3.89 16.00 -3.33
N VAL A 85 -4.90 15.28 -2.83
CA VAL A 85 -4.80 13.83 -2.64
C VAL A 85 -5.99 13.08 -3.19
N PHE A 86 -5.73 11.94 -3.79
CA PHE A 86 -6.69 10.86 -3.94
C PHE A 86 -6.59 9.91 -2.76
N ILE A 87 -7.73 9.41 -2.32
CA ILE A 87 -7.87 8.40 -1.28
C ILE A 87 -8.85 7.33 -1.74
N THR A 88 -8.64 6.11 -1.26
CA THR A 88 -9.53 4.99 -1.52
C THR A 88 -9.57 4.07 -0.30
N GLY A 89 -10.64 3.29 -0.23
CA GLY A 89 -10.92 2.41 0.89
C GLY A 89 -12.30 1.79 0.75
N GLU A 90 -12.94 1.52 1.88
CA GLU A 90 -14.26 0.92 1.96
C GLU A 90 -15.15 1.72 2.91
N TYR A 91 -16.47 1.55 2.79
CA TYR A 91 -17.40 1.99 3.80
C TYR A 91 -18.69 1.17 3.83
N LYS A 92 -19.30 1.14 5.02
CA LYS A 92 -20.67 0.70 5.26
C LYS A 92 -21.41 1.80 6.02
N GLY A 93 -22.67 2.04 5.65
CA GLY A 93 -23.48 3.13 6.17
C GLY A 93 -23.36 4.38 5.29
N GLU A 94 -23.03 5.53 5.87
CA GLU A 94 -22.92 6.80 5.16
C GLU A 94 -21.50 7.35 5.22
N LEU A 95 -20.98 7.82 4.09
CA LEU A 95 -19.70 8.52 3.99
C LEU A 95 -19.96 9.96 3.56
N ALA A 96 -19.87 10.90 4.51
CA ALA A 96 -20.01 12.32 4.22
C ALA A 96 -18.68 12.91 3.71
N PHE A 97 -18.75 13.59 2.56
CA PHE A 97 -17.62 14.26 1.92
C PHE A 97 -18.03 15.65 1.44
N GLY A 98 -17.86 16.65 2.32
CA GLY A 98 -18.36 18.00 2.06
C GLY A 98 -19.88 18.03 2.04
N SER A 99 -20.48 18.40 0.90
CA SER A 99 -21.93 18.35 0.69
C SER A 99 -22.42 17.05 0.07
N GLU A 100 -21.51 16.21 -0.44
CA GLU A 100 -21.84 14.88 -0.96
C GLU A 100 -21.95 13.89 0.20
N VAL A 101 -22.92 12.98 0.13
CA VAL A 101 -23.06 11.87 1.07
C VAL A 101 -23.28 10.60 0.25
N LEU A 102 -22.32 9.68 0.32
CA LEU A 102 -22.44 8.35 -0.28
C LEU A 102 -23.12 7.42 0.74
N SER A 103 -23.86 6.40 0.26
CA SER A 103 -24.64 5.52 1.13
C SER A 103 -24.62 4.07 0.68
N SER A 104 -24.11 3.19 1.54
CA SER A 104 -24.11 1.74 1.37
C SER A 104 -24.63 1.06 2.65
N PRO A 105 -25.96 1.01 2.86
CA PRO A 105 -26.53 0.53 4.13
C PRO A 105 -26.40 -0.98 4.35
N GLU A 106 -26.41 -1.77 3.28
CA GLU A 106 -26.50 -3.23 3.35
C GLU A 106 -25.12 -3.90 3.23
N THR A 107 -24.31 -3.46 2.27
CA THR A 107 -22.99 -4.03 1.92
C THR A 107 -21.86 -3.05 2.21
N THR A 108 -20.62 -3.54 2.19
CA THR A 108 -19.43 -2.71 2.26
C THR A 108 -18.98 -2.37 0.84
N ASN A 109 -19.04 -1.11 0.43
CA ASN A 109 -18.66 -0.70 -0.92
C ASN A 109 -17.35 0.10 -0.89
N MET A 110 -16.60 0.07 -1.98
CA MET A 110 -15.41 0.91 -2.09
C MET A 110 -15.79 2.34 -2.45
N PHE A 111 -14.86 3.27 -2.18
CA PHE A 111 -14.97 4.63 -2.67
C PHE A 111 -13.65 5.13 -3.26
N VAL A 112 -13.75 6.11 -4.16
CA VAL A 112 -12.65 6.96 -4.58
C VAL A 112 -13.03 8.40 -4.28
N ALA A 113 -12.18 9.10 -3.54
CA ALA A 113 -12.40 10.50 -3.23
C ALA A 113 -11.13 11.33 -3.44
N ARG A 114 -11.31 12.63 -3.69
CA ARG A 114 -10.24 13.57 -3.96
C ARG A 114 -10.41 14.85 -3.16
N LEU A 115 -9.34 15.27 -2.48
CA LEU A 115 -9.22 16.53 -1.77
C LEU A 115 -8.24 17.45 -2.50
N ASP A 116 -8.47 18.76 -2.46
CA ASP A 116 -7.46 19.73 -2.89
C ASP A 116 -6.32 19.90 -1.85
N ALA A 117 -5.30 20.69 -2.19
CA ALA A 117 -4.13 20.92 -1.33
C ALA A 117 -4.46 21.54 0.04
N SER A 118 -5.62 22.19 0.17
CA SER A 118 -6.13 22.79 1.41
C SER A 118 -7.02 21.84 2.23
N GLY A 119 -7.30 20.65 1.71
CA GLY A 119 -8.20 19.68 2.33
C GLY A 119 -9.68 19.91 1.98
N ALA A 120 -9.98 20.69 0.95
CA ALA A 120 -11.36 20.85 0.49
C ALA A 120 -11.78 19.69 -0.43
N PRO A 121 -12.98 19.10 -0.24
CA PRO A 121 -13.57 18.10 -1.13
C PRO A 121 -13.66 18.54 -2.60
N LEU A 122 -13.19 17.70 -3.52
CA LEU A 122 -13.31 17.92 -4.97
C LEU A 122 -14.27 16.93 -5.65
N CYS A 123 -14.18 15.64 -5.31
CA CYS A 123 -15.12 14.60 -5.76
C CYS A 123 -15.10 13.40 -4.81
N ALA A 124 -16.23 12.71 -4.69
CA ALA A 124 -16.30 11.35 -4.16
C ALA A 124 -17.25 10.49 -5.01
N ARG A 125 -16.87 9.23 -5.25
CA ARG A 125 -17.70 8.24 -5.93
C ARG A 125 -17.66 6.92 -5.19
N GLU A 126 -18.84 6.33 -5.05
CA GLU A 126 -19.02 4.94 -4.66
C GLU A 126 -18.78 4.06 -5.90
N HIS A 127 -18.09 2.95 -5.69
CA HIS A 127 -17.98 1.87 -6.67
C HIS A 127 -18.23 0.55 -5.95
N GLY A 128 -19.18 -0.22 -6.44
CA GLY A 128 -19.72 -1.37 -5.70
C GLY A 128 -21.17 -1.58 -6.08
N ASP A 129 -21.75 -2.62 -5.51
CA ASP A 129 -23.17 -2.93 -5.69
C ASP A 129 -23.71 -3.63 -4.44
N ALA A 130 -24.91 -4.21 -4.54
CA ALA A 130 -25.55 -4.87 -3.41
C ALA A 130 -25.17 -6.36 -3.26
N ASP A 131 -24.31 -6.89 -4.13
CA ASP A 131 -23.91 -8.30 -4.19
C ASP A 131 -22.43 -8.48 -3.84
N GLY A 132 -22.16 -8.51 -2.54
CA GLY A 132 -20.83 -8.71 -1.97
C GLY A 132 -20.17 -7.42 -1.49
N ASP A 133 -19.01 -7.57 -0.86
CA ASP A 133 -18.22 -6.45 -0.35
C ASP A 133 -17.14 -6.06 -1.37
N GLN A 134 -16.84 -4.76 -1.50
CA GLN A 134 -15.81 -4.21 -2.37
C GLN A 134 -14.84 -3.29 -1.63
N PHE A 135 -13.57 -3.36 -2.01
CA PHE A 135 -12.47 -2.75 -1.28
C PHE A 135 -11.50 -2.06 -2.24
N GLY A 136 -11.27 -0.75 -2.08
CA GLY A 136 -10.17 -0.06 -2.74
C GLY A 136 -8.90 -0.14 -1.88
N ILE A 137 -7.84 -0.80 -2.34
CA ILE A 137 -6.71 -1.21 -1.49
C ILE A 137 -5.50 -0.28 -1.61
N ASP A 138 -5.14 0.12 -2.83
CA ASP A 138 -4.02 1.03 -3.08
C ASP A 138 -4.38 1.99 -4.22
N VAL A 139 -3.80 3.19 -4.20
CA VAL A 139 -4.06 4.23 -5.20
C VAL A 139 -2.76 4.89 -5.63
N ALA A 140 -2.64 5.15 -6.93
CA ALA A 140 -1.55 5.91 -7.53
C ALA A 140 -2.11 7.07 -8.35
N ALA A 141 -1.58 8.28 -8.15
CA ALA A 141 -2.00 9.44 -8.94
C ALA A 141 -1.35 9.43 -10.34
N VAL A 142 -2.12 9.86 -11.35
CA VAL A 142 -1.67 10.06 -12.74
C VAL A 142 -2.12 11.43 -13.20
N GLY A 143 -1.24 12.41 -13.10
CA GLY A 143 -1.62 13.82 -13.30
C GLY A 143 -2.64 14.23 -12.25
N ASN A 144 -3.82 14.66 -12.70
CA ASN A 144 -4.96 14.98 -11.82
C ASN A 144 -5.99 13.84 -11.70
N GLY A 145 -5.74 12.68 -12.32
CA GLY A 145 -6.53 11.46 -12.13
C GLY A 145 -5.81 10.46 -11.24
N ALA A 146 -6.35 9.25 -11.12
CA ALA A 146 -5.77 8.18 -10.32
C ALA A 146 -5.95 6.81 -10.96
N VAL A 147 -5.21 5.83 -10.47
CA VAL A 147 -5.44 4.41 -10.70
C VAL A 147 -5.60 3.74 -9.35
N VAL A 148 -6.66 2.96 -9.18
CA VAL A 148 -6.95 2.21 -7.96
C VAL A 148 -6.90 0.73 -8.28
N VAL A 149 -6.25 -0.03 -7.40
CA VAL A 149 -6.37 -1.48 -7.34
C VAL A 149 -7.19 -1.86 -6.11
N GLY A 150 -7.96 -2.91 -6.24
CA GLY A 150 -8.71 -3.44 -5.12
C GLY A 150 -9.21 -4.84 -5.34
N MET A 151 -10.22 -5.20 -4.56
CA MET A 151 -10.81 -6.52 -4.56
C MET A 151 -12.32 -6.46 -4.36
N TYR A 152 -13.03 -7.50 -4.80
CA TYR A 152 -14.49 -7.59 -4.69
C TYR A 152 -14.97 -9.03 -4.51
N PHE A 153 -16.02 -9.20 -3.71
CA PHE A 153 -16.82 -10.43 -3.64
C PHE A 153 -18.07 -10.27 -4.51
N GLY A 154 -18.60 -11.35 -5.06
CA GLY A 154 -19.82 -11.31 -5.87
C GLY A 154 -19.62 -10.50 -7.15
N THR A 155 -20.16 -9.28 -7.21
CA THR A 155 -19.99 -8.39 -8.36
C THR A 155 -19.39 -7.03 -7.99
N ILE A 156 -18.91 -6.31 -9.01
CA ILE A 156 -18.56 -4.89 -8.91
C ILE A 156 -18.95 -4.16 -10.20
N GLU A 157 -19.52 -2.96 -10.08
CA GLU A 157 -19.75 -2.05 -11.20
C GLU A 157 -18.65 -0.99 -11.32
N LEU A 158 -17.95 -0.98 -12.45
CA LEU A 158 -16.94 0.04 -12.79
C LEU A 158 -17.21 0.59 -14.19
N GLY A 159 -17.49 1.89 -14.28
CA GLY A 159 -17.65 2.59 -15.56
C GLY A 159 -18.80 2.04 -16.42
N GLY A 160 -19.88 1.57 -15.79
CA GLY A 160 -21.03 0.96 -16.47
C GLY A 160 -20.80 -0.49 -16.93
N THR A 161 -19.69 -1.12 -16.54
CA THR A 161 -19.43 -2.55 -16.73
C THR A 161 -19.55 -3.26 -15.39
N THR A 162 -20.35 -4.33 -15.33
CA THR A 162 -20.43 -5.23 -14.18
C THR A 162 -19.48 -6.39 -14.38
N TYR A 163 -18.56 -6.58 -13.43
CA TYR A 163 -17.69 -7.74 -13.35
C TYR A 163 -18.24 -8.69 -12.28
N GLY A 164 -18.29 -9.99 -12.58
CA GLY A 164 -18.57 -11.02 -11.57
C GLY A 164 -17.28 -11.70 -11.15
N ASN A 165 -17.30 -12.30 -9.96
CA ASN A 165 -16.17 -13.08 -9.48
C ASN A 165 -16.15 -14.49 -10.11
N ALA A 166 -14.96 -15.06 -10.27
CA ALA A 166 -14.74 -16.41 -10.77
C ALA A 166 -14.54 -17.44 -9.63
N GLY A 167 -14.27 -16.96 -8.41
CA GLY A 167 -14.03 -17.77 -7.22
C GLY A 167 -14.65 -17.17 -5.96
N ASP A 168 -13.83 -17.00 -4.91
CA ASP A 168 -14.26 -16.38 -3.65
C ASP A 168 -14.23 -14.85 -3.78
N ARG A 169 -13.03 -14.30 -3.99
CA ARG A 169 -12.81 -12.87 -4.17
C ARG A 169 -11.84 -12.64 -5.30
N ASP A 170 -12.13 -11.68 -6.15
CA ASP A 170 -11.31 -11.36 -7.33
C ASP A 170 -10.73 -9.95 -7.18
N THR A 171 -9.74 -9.61 -8.02
CA THR A 171 -9.17 -8.26 -8.06
C THR A 171 -9.74 -7.42 -9.19
N PHE A 172 -9.73 -6.11 -9.00
CA PHE A 172 -9.93 -5.15 -10.07
C PHE A 172 -8.81 -4.12 -10.11
N ILE A 173 -8.69 -3.48 -11.27
CA ILE A 173 -7.92 -2.25 -11.45
C ILE A 173 -8.74 -1.28 -12.29
N ALA A 174 -8.79 -0.01 -11.87
CA ALA A 174 -9.52 1.02 -12.58
C ALA A 174 -8.76 2.34 -12.58
N ARG A 175 -8.82 3.04 -13.72
CA ARG A 175 -8.33 4.41 -13.85
C ARG A 175 -9.49 5.38 -13.71
N PHE A 176 -9.27 6.46 -12.95
CA PHE A 176 -10.21 7.52 -12.68
C PHE A 176 -9.69 8.85 -13.19
N ASP A 177 -10.60 9.71 -13.63
CA ASP A 177 -10.28 11.10 -13.99
C ASP A 177 -10.26 12.03 -12.77
N ALA A 178 -10.13 13.34 -13.03
CA ALA A 178 -10.06 14.36 -11.98
C ALA A 178 -11.39 14.63 -11.25
N GLN A 179 -12.49 14.05 -11.74
CA GLN A 179 -13.84 14.08 -11.19
C GLN A 179 -14.19 12.73 -10.53
N CYS A 180 -13.22 11.84 -10.36
CA CYS A 180 -13.40 10.50 -9.81
C CYS A 180 -14.26 9.59 -10.70
N GLU A 181 -14.42 9.89 -12.00
CA GLU A 181 -15.16 9.04 -12.94
C GLU A 181 -14.25 7.99 -13.58
N VAL A 182 -14.77 6.79 -13.80
CA VAL A 182 -14.01 5.68 -14.41
C VAL A 182 -13.68 5.99 -15.88
N VAL A 183 -12.40 5.92 -16.22
CA VAL A 183 -11.85 6.06 -17.58
C VAL A 183 -11.72 4.70 -18.26
N TRP A 184 -11.20 3.72 -17.53
CA TRP A 184 -11.12 2.31 -17.94
C TRP A 184 -11.04 1.42 -16.70
N SER A 185 -11.42 0.15 -16.83
CA SER A 185 -11.34 -0.85 -15.77
C SER A 185 -11.08 -2.25 -16.32
N HIS A 186 -10.44 -3.08 -15.50
CA HIS A 186 -10.28 -4.51 -15.70
C HIS A 186 -10.54 -5.24 -14.37
N ALA A 187 -11.00 -6.47 -14.47
CA ALA A 187 -11.07 -7.40 -13.35
C ALA A 187 -10.35 -8.70 -13.72
N TYR A 188 -9.69 -9.29 -12.75
CA TYR A 188 -8.93 -10.52 -12.90
C TYR A 188 -9.25 -11.46 -11.74
N GLY A 189 -9.51 -12.72 -12.06
CA GLY A 189 -9.89 -13.72 -11.07
C GLY A 189 -9.64 -15.14 -11.57
N SER A 190 -9.28 -16.00 -10.63
CA SER A 190 -9.16 -17.44 -10.78
C SER A 190 -10.32 -18.12 -10.04
N THR A 191 -10.30 -19.45 -9.91
CA THR A 191 -11.27 -20.15 -9.07
C THR A 191 -10.98 -20.04 -7.57
N GLY A 192 -9.82 -19.50 -7.20
CA GLY A 192 -9.39 -19.26 -5.81
C GLY A 192 -9.76 -17.86 -5.32
N ALA A 193 -8.99 -17.36 -4.36
CA ALA A 193 -9.05 -15.97 -3.93
C ALA A 193 -7.88 -15.19 -4.53
N ASP A 194 -8.14 -14.11 -5.26
CA ASP A 194 -7.14 -13.29 -5.93
C ASP A 194 -7.09 -11.91 -5.29
N PHE A 195 -5.89 -11.40 -5.00
CA PHE A 195 -5.72 -10.13 -4.32
C PHE A 195 -4.94 -9.15 -5.19
N GLY A 196 -5.45 -7.93 -5.29
CA GLY A 196 -4.70 -6.79 -5.79
C GLY A 196 -4.22 -5.94 -4.63
N TRP A 197 -2.90 -5.88 -4.44
CA TRP A 197 -2.30 -5.31 -3.22
C TRP A 197 -1.60 -3.98 -3.43
N SER A 198 -1.08 -3.72 -4.63
CA SER A 198 -0.32 -2.50 -4.87
C SER A 198 -0.39 -2.03 -6.30
N VAL A 199 -0.49 -0.71 -6.47
CA VAL A 199 -0.46 -0.06 -7.77
C VAL A 199 0.50 1.12 -7.75
N ALA A 200 1.26 1.27 -8.83
CA ALA A 200 2.07 2.44 -9.08
C ALA A 200 1.83 2.93 -10.51
N ALA A 201 1.97 4.22 -10.74
CA ALA A 201 1.81 4.79 -12.05
C ALA A 201 2.87 5.85 -12.35
N THR A 202 3.32 5.88 -13.60
CA THR A 202 4.22 6.91 -14.11
C THR A 202 3.42 8.16 -14.49
N ALA A 203 4.10 9.31 -14.60
CA ALA A 203 3.48 10.53 -15.12
C ALA A 203 2.92 10.37 -16.54
N GLY A 204 3.46 9.44 -17.33
CA GLY A 204 2.97 9.08 -18.66
C GLY A 204 1.74 8.17 -18.66
N GLY A 205 1.29 7.70 -17.49
CA GLY A 205 0.13 6.83 -17.32
C GLY A 205 0.40 5.34 -17.44
N ARG A 206 1.65 4.90 -17.65
CA ARG A 206 1.99 3.48 -17.51
C ARG A 206 1.82 3.03 -16.07
N VAL A 207 1.23 1.86 -15.88
CA VAL A 207 0.89 1.28 -14.58
C VAL A 207 1.73 0.03 -14.30
N ALA A 208 2.08 -0.17 -13.04
CA ALA A 208 2.55 -1.45 -12.49
C ALA A 208 1.56 -1.91 -11.42
N LEU A 209 1.32 -3.21 -11.38
CA LEU A 209 0.32 -3.85 -10.52
C LEU A 209 0.97 -5.06 -9.85
N GLY A 210 0.86 -5.14 -8.53
CA GLY A 210 1.28 -6.28 -7.73
C GLY A 210 0.08 -7.00 -7.12
N MET A 211 0.02 -8.31 -7.35
CA MET A 211 -1.08 -9.18 -6.98
C MET A 211 -0.56 -10.51 -6.43
N ASP A 212 -1.42 -11.29 -5.81
CA ASP A 212 -1.20 -12.72 -5.59
C ASP A 212 -2.48 -13.51 -5.91
N SER A 213 -2.28 -14.77 -6.30
CA SER A 213 -3.34 -15.67 -6.75
C SER A 213 -2.87 -17.12 -6.72
N PRO A 214 -3.70 -18.08 -6.29
CA PRO A 214 -3.37 -19.49 -6.29
C PRO A 214 -3.64 -20.15 -7.65
N GLY A 215 -4.45 -19.53 -8.51
CA GLY A 215 -4.98 -20.15 -9.72
C GLY A 215 -4.49 -19.52 -11.02
N THR A 216 -4.87 -20.10 -12.14
CA THR A 216 -4.51 -19.56 -13.46
C THR A 216 -5.21 -18.23 -13.73
N LEU A 217 -4.45 -17.20 -14.15
CA LEU A 217 -4.95 -15.86 -14.48
C LEU A 217 -4.57 -15.45 -15.90
N ASP A 218 -5.44 -14.74 -16.62
CA ASP A 218 -5.10 -14.05 -17.87
C ASP A 218 -5.25 -12.54 -17.70
N LEU A 219 -4.13 -11.83 -17.79
CA LEU A 219 -4.07 -10.37 -17.65
C LEU A 219 -4.19 -9.63 -19.01
N GLY A 220 -4.48 -10.36 -20.09
CA GLY A 220 -4.60 -9.88 -21.47
C GLY A 220 -3.47 -10.34 -22.41
N GLY A 221 -2.49 -11.10 -21.88
CA GLY A 221 -1.33 -11.61 -22.62
C GLY A 221 -1.33 -13.13 -22.84
N GLY A 222 -2.40 -13.81 -22.39
CA GLY A 222 -2.46 -15.26 -22.27
C GLY A 222 -2.32 -15.73 -20.82
N GLU A 223 -2.56 -17.02 -20.60
CA GLU A 223 -2.62 -17.64 -19.27
C GLU A 223 -1.25 -17.59 -18.55
N LEU A 224 -1.29 -17.13 -17.31
CA LEU A 224 -0.25 -17.28 -16.29
C LEU A 224 -0.67 -18.43 -15.37
N PRO A 225 -0.13 -19.65 -15.56
CA PRO A 225 -0.61 -20.84 -14.87
C PRO A 225 -0.33 -20.76 -13.36
N GLY A 226 -1.30 -21.09 -12.53
CA GLY A 226 -1.10 -21.32 -11.09
C GLY A 226 -0.80 -22.79 -10.78
N ASP A 227 -0.53 -23.10 -9.53
CA ASP A 227 -0.31 -24.47 -9.03
C ASP A 227 -1.46 -24.99 -8.11
N ASP A 228 -2.50 -24.17 -7.97
CA ASP A 228 -3.82 -24.44 -7.38
C ASP A 228 -3.85 -24.70 -5.85
N THR A 229 -2.75 -24.51 -5.11
CA THR A 229 -2.77 -24.63 -3.63
C THR A 229 -2.20 -23.46 -2.86
N ASP A 230 -1.24 -22.73 -3.41
CA ASP A 230 -0.54 -21.66 -2.70
C ASP A 230 -0.52 -20.37 -3.54
N ASP A 231 -0.56 -19.23 -2.85
CA ASP A 231 -0.60 -17.93 -3.51
C ASP A 231 0.79 -17.57 -4.05
N ASP A 232 0.94 -17.45 -5.37
CA ASP A 232 2.17 -16.90 -5.96
C ASP A 232 2.06 -15.40 -6.17
N ALA A 233 3.21 -14.73 -6.14
CA ALA A 233 3.33 -13.33 -6.48
C ALA A 233 3.13 -13.13 -7.99
N LEU A 234 2.20 -12.25 -8.38
CA LEU A 234 2.07 -11.76 -9.75
C LEU A 234 2.46 -10.29 -9.85
N LEU A 235 3.12 -9.97 -10.96
CA LEU A 235 3.48 -8.61 -11.34
C LEU A 235 3.08 -8.34 -12.77
N ALA A 236 2.40 -7.22 -13.01
CA ALA A 236 1.97 -6.83 -14.33
C ALA A 236 2.27 -5.37 -14.63
N SER A 237 2.35 -5.04 -15.92
CA SER A 237 2.38 -3.68 -16.39
C SER A 237 1.35 -3.45 -17.48
N LEU A 238 0.62 -2.34 -17.34
CA LEU A 238 -0.40 -1.88 -18.28
C LEU A 238 -0.01 -0.51 -18.83
N GLY A 239 -0.44 -0.22 -20.04
CA GLY A 239 -0.28 1.10 -20.63
C GLY A 239 -1.35 2.10 -20.18
N PRO A 240 -1.27 3.36 -20.63
CA PRO A 240 -2.13 4.46 -20.15
C PRO A 240 -3.62 4.26 -20.42
N SER A 241 -3.98 3.41 -21.38
CA SER A 241 -5.35 3.08 -21.76
C SER A 241 -5.81 1.73 -21.20
N GLY A 242 -5.06 1.14 -20.28
CA GLY A 242 -5.36 -0.16 -19.67
C GLY A 242 -4.89 -1.35 -20.52
N GLU A 243 -4.22 -1.11 -21.64
CA GLU A 243 -3.73 -2.17 -22.50
C GLU A 243 -2.61 -2.98 -21.84
N TYR A 244 -2.67 -4.31 -21.94
CA TYR A 244 -1.62 -5.20 -21.45
C TYR A 244 -0.27 -4.90 -22.11
N LEU A 245 0.79 -4.78 -21.31
CA LEU A 245 2.18 -4.70 -21.80
C LEU A 245 2.93 -6.00 -21.51
N TRP A 246 2.95 -6.44 -20.25
CA TRP A 246 3.54 -7.70 -19.83
C TRP A 246 2.99 -8.15 -18.46
N GLY A 247 3.10 -9.43 -18.15
CA GLY A 247 2.73 -10.04 -16.88
C GLY A 247 3.69 -11.16 -16.50
N LYS A 248 3.89 -11.39 -15.21
CA LYS A 248 4.73 -12.44 -14.64
C LYS A 248 4.06 -13.03 -13.40
N ARG A 249 4.14 -14.35 -13.28
CA ARG A 249 3.99 -15.07 -12.02
C ARG A 249 5.40 -15.42 -11.53
N LEU A 250 5.66 -15.17 -10.27
CA LEU A 250 6.97 -15.27 -9.62
C LEU A 250 6.82 -16.17 -8.40
N GLY A 251 7.27 -17.41 -8.53
CA GLY A 251 7.05 -18.40 -7.48
C GLY A 251 7.41 -19.81 -7.86
N ASP A 252 7.21 -20.71 -6.90
CA ASP A 252 7.32 -22.15 -7.06
C ASP A 252 6.10 -22.84 -6.42
N GLY A 253 6.27 -24.00 -5.77
CA GLY A 253 5.17 -24.70 -5.12
C GLY A 253 4.81 -24.19 -3.72
N ASP A 254 5.56 -23.23 -3.18
CA ASP A 254 5.30 -22.59 -1.89
C ASP A 254 4.78 -21.16 -2.13
N SER A 255 4.18 -20.52 -1.11
CA SER A 255 3.59 -19.19 -1.32
C SER A 255 4.64 -18.07 -1.53
N GLN A 256 4.32 -17.09 -2.39
CA GLN A 256 4.99 -15.79 -2.45
C GLN A 256 3.96 -14.67 -2.39
N TRP A 257 4.11 -13.79 -1.41
CA TRP A 257 3.21 -12.67 -1.24
C TRP A 257 3.40 -11.64 -2.34
N ALA A 258 2.26 -11.02 -2.70
CA ALA A 258 2.19 -10.01 -3.73
C ALA A 258 3.23 -8.89 -3.58
N PRO A 259 3.86 -8.47 -4.68
CA PRO A 259 4.84 -7.42 -4.65
C PRO A 259 4.15 -6.07 -4.39
N ARG A 260 4.75 -5.26 -3.53
CA ARG A 260 4.50 -3.83 -3.45
C ARG A 260 5.32 -3.17 -4.55
N VAL A 261 4.71 -2.28 -5.34
CA VAL A 261 5.32 -1.80 -6.59
C VAL A 261 5.62 -0.30 -6.57
N SER A 262 6.68 0.10 -7.26
CA SER A 262 7.02 1.49 -7.53
C SER A 262 7.78 1.61 -8.86
N PHE A 263 7.97 2.84 -9.35
CA PHE A 263 8.75 3.12 -10.56
C PHE A 263 10.00 3.94 -10.22
N ASP A 264 11.11 3.64 -10.89
CA ASP A 264 12.20 4.61 -11.01
C ASP A 264 11.96 5.59 -12.18
N LEU A 265 12.80 6.63 -12.26
CA LEU A 265 12.69 7.66 -13.30
C LEU A 265 12.97 7.13 -14.73
N ALA A 266 13.57 5.95 -14.87
CA ALA A 266 13.77 5.30 -16.17
C ALA A 266 12.56 4.44 -16.58
N GLY A 267 11.55 4.32 -15.72
CA GLY A 267 10.37 3.50 -15.95
C GLY A 267 10.58 2.02 -15.64
N ASN A 268 11.63 1.67 -14.89
CA ASN A 268 11.77 0.31 -14.38
C ASN A 268 10.81 0.11 -13.20
N VAL A 269 10.25 -1.09 -13.09
CA VAL A 269 9.40 -1.49 -11.97
C VAL A 269 10.28 -2.02 -10.85
N LEU A 270 10.10 -1.47 -9.66
CA LEU A 270 10.71 -1.95 -8.43
C LEU A 270 9.61 -2.64 -7.62
N ALA A 271 9.90 -3.85 -7.16
CA ALA A 271 8.94 -4.66 -6.42
C ALA A 271 9.58 -5.25 -5.18
N ALA A 272 8.81 -5.32 -4.09
CA ALA A 272 9.23 -5.98 -2.86
C ALA A 272 8.07 -6.72 -2.21
N GLY A 273 8.33 -7.91 -1.68
CA GLY A 273 7.33 -8.76 -1.02
C GLY A 273 8.01 -9.79 -0.14
N SER A 274 7.30 -10.87 0.17
CA SER A 274 7.81 -11.97 1.00
C SER A 274 7.74 -13.28 0.23
N LEU A 275 8.72 -14.17 0.36
CA LEU A 275 8.71 -15.49 -0.29
C LEU A 275 8.91 -16.62 0.71
N TRP A 276 8.14 -17.70 0.55
CA TRP A 276 8.55 -19.06 0.89
C TRP A 276 9.12 -19.74 -0.37
N GLY A 277 9.80 -20.88 -0.19
CA GLY A 277 10.33 -21.66 -1.31
C GLY A 277 11.32 -20.91 -2.18
N GLN A 278 11.11 -20.95 -3.49
CA GLN A 278 11.98 -20.39 -4.51
C GLN A 278 11.25 -19.44 -5.46
N MET A 279 11.95 -18.39 -5.87
CA MET A 279 11.50 -17.46 -6.90
C MET A 279 12.56 -17.38 -8.00
N ASP A 280 12.28 -17.97 -9.17
CA ASP A 280 13.14 -17.89 -10.35
C ASP A 280 12.82 -16.63 -11.17
N LEU A 281 13.79 -15.71 -11.23
CA LEU A 281 13.71 -14.47 -12.00
C LEU A 281 14.32 -14.61 -13.41
N GLY A 282 14.86 -15.78 -13.76
CA GLY A 282 15.62 -16.06 -14.98
C GLY A 282 17.04 -15.47 -14.99
N VAL A 283 17.29 -14.43 -14.20
CA VAL A 283 18.63 -13.85 -13.95
C VAL A 283 19.24 -14.31 -12.63
N ASP A 284 18.41 -14.76 -11.70
CA ASP A 284 18.78 -15.26 -10.38
C ASP A 284 17.63 -16.12 -9.83
N VAL A 285 17.93 -16.96 -8.83
CA VAL A 285 16.93 -17.74 -8.09
C VAL A 285 17.04 -17.36 -6.62
N LEU A 286 15.99 -16.74 -6.08
CA LEU A 286 15.89 -16.40 -4.67
C LEU A 286 15.30 -17.59 -3.92
N THR A 287 15.94 -18.04 -2.84
CA THR A 287 15.46 -19.19 -2.04
C THR A 287 15.30 -18.75 -0.59
N SER A 288 14.13 -19.00 0.01
CA SER A 288 13.91 -18.67 1.41
C SER A 288 14.82 -19.49 2.36
N ALA A 289 15.14 -18.95 3.53
CA ALA A 289 16.06 -19.55 4.51
C ALA A 289 15.35 -20.29 5.65
N GLY A 290 14.05 -20.56 5.48
CA GLY A 290 13.23 -21.36 6.38
C GLY A 290 11.84 -20.77 6.56
N GLY A 291 11.79 -19.53 7.07
CA GLY A 291 10.58 -18.72 7.12
C GLY A 291 10.37 -17.91 5.83
N PRO A 292 9.31 -17.08 5.78
CA PRO A 292 9.16 -16.11 4.71
C PRO A 292 10.26 -15.07 4.79
N ASP A 293 10.92 -14.79 3.67
CA ASP A 293 11.95 -13.76 3.61
C ASP A 293 11.56 -12.63 2.68
N VAL A 294 12.15 -11.44 2.90
CA VAL A 294 11.95 -10.30 2.02
C VAL A 294 12.64 -10.55 0.68
N TYR A 295 11.93 -10.39 -0.43
CA TYR A 295 12.53 -10.19 -1.74
C TYR A 295 12.43 -8.72 -2.17
N VAL A 296 13.43 -8.27 -2.92
CA VAL A 296 13.41 -7.00 -3.65
C VAL A 296 13.90 -7.27 -5.07
N LEU A 297 13.17 -6.79 -6.07
CA LEU A 297 13.49 -7.02 -7.47
C LEU A 297 13.33 -5.75 -8.31
N LYS A 298 14.09 -5.69 -9.39
CA LYS A 298 13.99 -4.66 -10.41
C LYS A 298 13.75 -5.29 -11.76
N ILE A 299 12.74 -4.80 -12.48
CA ILE A 299 12.35 -5.25 -13.81
C ILE A 299 12.32 -4.03 -14.74
N ASP A 300 12.87 -4.17 -15.94
CA ASP A 300 12.89 -3.07 -16.90
C ASP A 300 11.52 -2.73 -17.49
N GLY A 301 11.47 -1.67 -18.31
CA GLY A 301 10.23 -1.25 -18.96
C GLY A 301 9.60 -2.29 -19.89
N ALA A 302 10.38 -3.24 -20.41
CA ALA A 302 9.93 -4.31 -21.30
C ALA A 302 9.55 -5.60 -20.56
N GLY A 303 9.71 -5.64 -19.23
CA GLY A 303 9.43 -6.82 -18.43
C GLY A 303 10.62 -7.77 -18.33
N THR A 304 11.86 -7.33 -18.52
CA THR A 304 13.06 -8.14 -18.27
C THR A 304 13.54 -7.93 -16.83
N PRO A 305 13.60 -8.97 -15.98
CA PRO A 305 14.26 -8.85 -14.68
C PRO A 305 15.72 -8.41 -14.83
N LEU A 306 16.12 -7.38 -14.07
CA LEU A 306 17.47 -6.83 -14.06
C LEU A 306 18.28 -7.37 -12.89
N TRP A 307 17.66 -7.46 -11.70
CA TRP A 307 18.27 -8.05 -10.51
C TRP A 307 17.20 -8.45 -9.47
N GLY A 308 17.56 -9.38 -8.58
CA GLY A 308 16.83 -9.73 -7.37
C GLY A 308 17.73 -9.75 -6.14
N ARG A 309 17.15 -9.54 -4.95
CA ARG A 309 17.81 -9.65 -3.64
C ARG A 309 16.85 -10.32 -2.66
N ARG A 310 17.39 -11.13 -1.76
CA ARG A 310 16.66 -11.77 -0.67
C ARG A 310 17.29 -11.43 0.68
N TYR A 311 16.47 -11.11 1.67
CA TYR A 311 16.91 -10.79 3.03
C TYR A 311 16.06 -11.53 4.05
N GLY A 312 16.72 -12.32 4.88
CA GLY A 312 16.08 -12.97 6.02
C GLY A 312 16.80 -14.23 6.50
N ASP A 313 16.19 -14.94 7.44
CA ASP A 313 16.76 -16.09 8.13
C ASP A 313 15.74 -17.25 8.29
N GLY A 314 15.85 -18.04 9.36
CA GLY A 314 14.90 -19.12 9.63
C GLY A 314 13.55 -18.67 10.20
N LEU A 315 13.37 -17.38 10.48
CA LEU A 315 12.15 -16.76 11.02
C LEU A 315 11.48 -15.87 9.96
N GLU A 316 10.47 -15.10 10.39
CA GLU A 316 9.61 -14.35 9.49
C GLU A 316 10.14 -12.94 9.19
N GLN A 317 10.25 -12.59 7.90
CA GLN A 317 10.54 -11.23 7.44
C GLN A 317 9.60 -10.84 6.30
N HIS A 318 8.95 -9.70 6.45
CA HIS A 318 7.91 -9.25 5.53
C HIS A 318 8.17 -7.83 5.02
N ALA A 319 8.00 -7.62 3.71
CA ALA A 319 8.01 -6.29 3.09
C ALA A 319 6.59 -5.84 2.79
N PHE A 320 6.22 -4.63 3.24
CA PHE A 320 4.85 -4.11 3.14
C PHE A 320 4.71 -2.86 2.29
N LYS A 321 5.79 -2.14 1.98
CA LYS A 321 5.78 -1.03 1.02
C LYS A 321 7.16 -0.79 0.42
N THR A 322 7.17 -0.25 -0.81
CA THR A 322 8.38 0.18 -1.52
C THR A 322 8.20 1.60 -2.04
N ALA A 323 9.29 2.35 -2.16
CA ALA A 323 9.33 3.66 -2.77
C ALA A 323 10.68 3.90 -3.45
N VAL A 324 10.75 4.83 -4.41
CA VAL A 324 11.99 5.17 -5.10
C VAL A 324 12.26 6.65 -4.96
N ASP A 325 13.51 7.02 -4.69
CA ASP A 325 13.93 8.41 -4.65
C ASP A 325 14.39 8.93 -6.02
N ALA A 326 14.63 10.24 -6.13
CA ALA A 326 15.03 10.86 -7.39
C ALA A 326 16.40 10.40 -7.93
N SER A 327 17.22 9.72 -7.11
CA SER A 327 18.48 9.11 -7.56
C SER A 327 18.31 7.70 -8.14
N GLY A 328 17.10 7.13 -8.03
CA GLY A 328 16.80 5.75 -8.40
C GLY A 328 17.10 4.75 -7.28
N ALA A 329 17.41 5.23 -6.06
CA ALA A 329 17.56 4.37 -4.90
C ALA A 329 16.19 3.87 -4.43
N VAL A 330 16.15 2.59 -4.05
CA VAL A 330 14.94 1.86 -3.67
C VAL A 330 14.87 1.81 -2.16
N LEU A 331 13.74 2.19 -1.58
CA LEU A 331 13.46 2.05 -0.17
C LEU A 331 12.39 0.98 0.04
N VAL A 332 12.56 0.15 1.05
CA VAL A 332 11.61 -0.89 1.45
C VAL A 332 11.37 -0.79 2.95
N THR A 333 10.13 -0.89 3.38
CA THR A 333 9.78 -0.97 4.81
C THR A 333 9.01 -2.25 5.09
N GLY A 334 9.13 -2.72 6.32
CA GLY A 334 8.46 -3.93 6.74
C GLY A 334 8.64 -4.24 8.21
N GLY A 335 8.46 -5.51 8.57
CA GLY A 335 8.79 -6.05 9.88
C GLY A 335 9.65 -7.30 9.76
N MET A 336 10.50 -7.53 10.77
CA MET A 336 11.40 -8.68 10.83
C MET A 336 11.40 -9.33 12.21
N GLN A 337 11.32 -10.64 12.25
CA GLN A 337 11.78 -11.46 13.37
C GLN A 337 13.21 -11.94 13.09
N GLY A 338 13.87 -12.53 14.10
CA GLY A 338 15.19 -13.14 13.90
C GLY A 338 16.31 -12.14 13.63
N THR A 339 17.34 -12.61 12.94
CA THR A 339 18.58 -11.86 12.65
C THR A 339 18.80 -11.72 11.15
N VAL A 340 18.76 -10.49 10.66
CA VAL A 340 18.89 -10.17 9.22
C VAL A 340 20.14 -9.32 8.97
N ASP A 341 20.89 -9.64 7.93
CA ASP A 341 21.91 -8.74 7.38
C ASP A 341 21.44 -8.20 6.03
N PHE A 342 21.17 -6.89 6.00
CA PHE A 342 20.78 -6.19 4.78
C PHE A 342 21.96 -5.75 3.91
N GLY A 343 23.20 -6.07 4.29
CA GLY A 343 24.46 -5.65 3.66
C GLY A 343 25.28 -4.67 4.51
N GLY A 344 24.70 -4.13 5.58
CA GLY A 344 25.34 -3.22 6.54
C GLY A 344 25.77 -3.87 7.86
N GLY A 345 25.69 -5.20 7.95
CA GLY A 345 25.90 -5.97 9.17
C GLY A 345 24.59 -6.45 9.80
N SER A 346 24.66 -7.55 10.53
CA SER A 346 23.50 -8.21 11.12
C SER A 346 22.80 -7.36 12.18
N ARG A 347 21.47 -7.38 12.14
CA ARG A 347 20.55 -6.80 13.12
C ARG A 347 19.60 -7.89 13.59
N ALA A 348 19.33 -7.94 14.89
CA ALA A 348 18.38 -8.86 15.47
C ALA A 348 17.16 -8.10 15.94
N SER A 349 15.98 -8.67 15.73
CA SER A 349 14.77 -8.22 16.42
C SER A 349 14.92 -8.42 17.94
N ALA A 350 14.34 -7.52 18.72
CA ALA A 350 14.30 -7.55 20.17
C ALA A 350 13.16 -8.42 20.74
N GLY A 351 12.30 -8.99 19.88
CA GLY A 351 11.19 -9.85 20.30
C GLY A 351 10.36 -10.36 19.12
N ASN A 352 9.13 -9.84 19.00
CA ASN A 352 8.23 -10.11 17.88
C ASN A 352 8.74 -9.39 16.60
N MET A 353 7.88 -9.05 15.64
CA MET A 353 8.34 -8.31 14.47
C MET A 353 8.80 -6.91 14.89
N ASP A 354 10.04 -6.56 14.54
CA ASP A 354 10.58 -5.21 14.67
C ASP A 354 10.59 -4.52 13.31
N LEU A 355 10.37 -3.21 13.29
CA LEU A 355 10.34 -2.43 12.07
C LEU A 355 11.73 -2.40 11.45
N PHE A 356 11.80 -2.56 10.13
CA PHE A 356 12.98 -2.21 9.35
C PHE A 356 12.65 -1.20 8.25
N VAL A 357 13.67 -0.41 7.90
CA VAL A 357 13.71 0.38 6.67
C VAL A 357 15.03 0.09 5.98
N LEU A 358 14.95 -0.37 4.74
CA LEU A 358 16.08 -0.70 3.90
C LEU A 358 16.18 0.32 2.77
N LYS A 359 17.36 0.88 2.53
CA LYS A 359 17.66 1.64 1.32
C LYS A 359 18.76 0.96 0.50
N LEU A 360 18.45 0.71 -0.77
CA LEU A 360 19.36 0.18 -1.78
C LEU A 360 19.62 1.21 -2.87
N ASP A 361 20.76 1.17 -3.53
CA ASP A 361 20.98 1.95 -4.75
C ASP A 361 20.21 1.36 -5.95
N GLY A 362 20.32 2.01 -7.12
CA GLY A 362 19.63 1.58 -8.33
C GLY A 362 20.06 0.21 -8.88
N ASP A 363 21.20 -0.31 -8.43
CA ASP A 363 21.78 -1.60 -8.78
C ASP A 363 21.55 -2.66 -7.67
N GLY A 364 20.76 -2.31 -6.64
CA GLY A 364 20.40 -3.21 -5.55
C GLY A 364 21.52 -3.43 -4.54
N GLN A 365 22.49 -2.52 -4.42
CA GLN A 365 23.50 -2.55 -3.35
C GLN A 365 22.99 -1.81 -2.13
N HIS A 366 23.32 -2.32 -0.94
CA HIS A 366 22.98 -1.67 0.32
C HIS A 366 23.59 -0.27 0.43
N LEU A 367 22.76 0.71 0.78
CA LEU A 367 23.20 2.06 1.14
C LEU A 367 23.13 2.25 2.65
N TRP A 368 21.97 1.97 3.25
CA TRP A 368 21.78 1.95 4.68
C TRP A 368 20.55 1.12 5.06
N SER A 369 20.49 0.73 6.33
CA SER A 369 19.31 0.13 6.93
C SER A 369 19.10 0.67 8.35
N LEU A 370 17.84 0.86 8.71
CA LEU A 370 17.37 1.21 10.04
C LEU A 370 16.51 0.07 10.58
N HIS A 371 16.60 -0.18 11.89
CA HIS A 371 15.71 -1.06 12.62
C HIS A 371 15.24 -0.35 13.89
N ALA A 372 14.01 -0.59 14.31
CA ALA A 372 13.49 -0.06 15.56
C ALA A 372 12.41 -1.00 16.13
N GLY A 373 12.55 -1.35 17.39
CA GLY A 373 11.56 -2.17 18.09
C GLY A 373 12.00 -2.58 19.50
N ASP A 374 11.15 -3.36 20.15
CA ASP A 374 11.38 -3.90 21.49
C ASP A 374 10.86 -5.35 21.60
N ALA A 375 10.45 -5.82 22.78
CA ALA A 375 9.93 -7.18 22.91
C ALA A 375 8.54 -7.36 22.25
N ALA A 376 7.81 -6.26 22.04
CA ALA A 376 6.49 -6.22 21.44
C ALA A 376 6.60 -6.11 19.90
N GLU A 377 5.48 -5.89 19.22
CA GLU A 377 5.43 -5.83 17.75
C GLU A 377 5.46 -4.39 17.24
N GLN A 378 6.32 -4.12 16.25
CA GLN A 378 6.42 -2.87 15.49
C GLN A 378 6.62 -3.17 14.01
N VAL A 379 5.77 -2.61 13.15
CA VAL A 379 5.79 -2.93 11.72
C VAL A 379 5.60 -1.67 10.89
N GLY A 380 6.47 -1.45 9.91
CA GLY A 380 6.28 -0.40 8.91
C GLY A 380 5.42 -0.92 7.75
N THR A 381 4.32 -0.23 7.46
CA THR A 381 3.35 -0.61 6.41
C THR A 381 3.15 0.46 5.34
N GLY A 382 3.57 1.71 5.60
CA GLY A 382 3.53 2.81 4.65
C GLY A 382 4.90 3.45 4.47
N LEU A 383 5.20 3.87 3.24
CA LEU A 383 6.48 4.46 2.87
C LEU A 383 6.30 5.45 1.72
N ALA A 384 6.86 6.64 1.87
CA ALA A 384 6.94 7.66 0.84
C ALA A 384 8.29 8.39 0.92
N VAL A 385 8.72 8.98 -0.19
CA VAL A 385 10.01 9.71 -0.24
C VAL A 385 9.76 11.15 -0.67
N ALA A 386 10.27 12.09 0.13
CA ALA A 386 10.23 13.51 -0.23
C ALA A 386 11.21 13.82 -1.37
N GLY A 387 10.98 14.91 -2.11
CA GLY A 387 11.92 15.37 -3.16
C GLY A 387 13.35 15.66 -2.64
N SER A 388 13.53 15.83 -1.33
CA SER A 388 14.83 15.93 -0.68
C SER A 388 15.57 14.59 -0.49
N GLY A 389 14.92 13.46 -0.75
CA GLY A 389 15.40 12.11 -0.46
C GLY A 389 15.07 11.60 0.95
N ALA A 390 14.41 12.41 1.78
CA ALA A 390 13.98 12.00 3.13
C ALA A 390 12.85 10.97 3.07
N ALA A 391 13.01 9.87 3.78
CA ALA A 391 11.98 8.84 3.89
C ALA A 391 10.90 9.24 4.92
N VAL A 392 9.65 8.97 4.61
CA VAL A 392 8.51 9.06 5.52
C VAL A 392 7.92 7.67 5.65
N VAL A 393 7.90 7.17 6.87
CA VAL A 393 7.47 5.81 7.21
C VAL A 393 6.27 5.91 8.13
N SER A 394 5.29 5.05 7.89
CA SER A 394 4.16 4.84 8.79
C SER A 394 3.92 3.36 9.02
N GLY A 395 3.12 3.06 10.02
CA GLY A 395 2.85 1.70 10.43
C GLY A 395 2.11 1.64 11.75
N TYR A 396 2.20 0.49 12.40
CA TYR A 396 1.66 0.27 13.73
C TYR A 396 2.75 -0.21 14.69
N PHE A 397 2.55 0.03 15.98
CA PHE A 397 3.48 -0.37 17.01
C PHE A 397 2.77 -0.60 18.36
N SER A 398 3.26 -1.60 19.08
CA SER A 398 2.97 -1.84 20.50
C SER A 398 4.25 -1.63 21.31
N GLY A 399 4.16 -1.53 22.64
CA GLY A 399 5.35 -1.29 23.47
C GLY A 399 6.03 0.05 23.16
N THR A 400 7.33 0.02 22.88
CA THR A 400 8.17 1.22 22.65
C THR A 400 9.06 1.06 21.42
N MET A 401 9.32 2.18 20.73
CA MET A 401 10.32 2.24 19.67
C MET A 401 10.98 3.62 19.60
N ASP A 402 12.19 3.71 19.04
CA ASP A 402 12.90 4.97 18.84
C ASP A 402 13.28 5.17 17.37
N LEU A 403 12.72 6.23 16.76
CA LEU A 403 13.01 6.66 15.39
C LEU A 403 13.65 8.06 15.37
N GLY A 404 14.46 8.38 16.40
CA GLY A 404 14.99 9.72 16.69
C GLY A 404 14.11 10.51 17.68
N LYS A 405 12.92 9.97 17.98
CA LYS A 405 12.02 10.34 19.08
C LYS A 405 11.49 9.03 19.64
N GLN A 406 11.55 8.84 20.95
CA GLN A 406 10.92 7.69 21.59
C GLN A 406 9.40 7.79 21.46
N LEU A 407 8.79 6.72 20.96
CA LEU A 407 7.36 6.51 20.87
C LEU A 407 6.99 5.41 21.88
N VAL A 408 5.85 5.59 22.53
CA VAL A 408 5.31 4.68 23.54
C VAL A 408 3.85 4.43 23.19
N SER A 409 3.48 3.18 23.02
CA SER A 409 2.09 2.79 22.79
C SER A 409 1.31 2.94 24.09
N THR A 410 0.11 3.49 24.00
CA THR A 410 -0.77 3.77 25.14
C THR A 410 -2.11 3.05 25.09
N SER A 411 -2.47 2.47 23.94
CA SER A 411 -3.75 1.78 23.70
C SER A 411 -3.60 0.28 23.40
N GLY A 412 -2.38 -0.25 23.26
CA GLY A 412 -2.14 -1.64 22.88
C GLY A 412 -1.35 -1.70 21.58
N VAL A 413 -2.01 -1.44 20.46
CA VAL A 413 -1.41 -1.20 19.15
C VAL A 413 -1.81 0.19 18.68
N ASP A 414 -0.82 1.04 18.43
CA ASP A 414 -0.99 2.44 18.04
C ASP A 414 -0.42 2.64 16.63
N GLY A 415 -1.00 3.56 15.86
CA GLY A 415 -0.44 3.99 14.58
C GLY A 415 0.75 4.93 14.76
N PHE A 416 1.63 5.04 13.76
CA PHE A 416 2.66 6.08 13.76
C PHE A 416 2.94 6.66 12.38
N VAL A 417 3.54 7.84 12.38
CA VAL A 417 4.23 8.43 11.23
C VAL A 417 5.55 9.04 11.67
N ALA A 418 6.62 8.77 10.94
CA ALA A 418 7.97 9.25 11.19
C ALA A 418 8.62 9.73 9.89
N ARG A 419 9.30 10.87 9.94
CA ARG A 419 10.21 11.31 8.88
C ARG A 419 11.64 11.00 9.33
N LEU A 420 12.35 10.20 8.54
CA LEU A 420 13.74 9.85 8.79
C LEU A 420 14.66 10.91 8.17
N ALA A 421 15.71 11.26 8.91
CA ALA A 421 16.75 12.12 8.38
C ALA A 421 17.51 11.40 7.24
N PRO A 422 17.97 12.13 6.19
CA PRO A 422 18.72 11.56 5.08
C PRO A 422 20.03 10.87 5.48
#